data_AF-A0A1G0WI44-F1
#
_entry.id   AF-A0A1G0WI44-F1
#
_cell.length_a   1.000
_cell.length_b   1.000
_cell.length_c   1.000
_cell.angle_alpha   90.00
_cell.angle_beta   90.00
_cell.angle_gamma   90.00
#
_symmetry.space_group_name_H-M   'P 1'
#
loop_
_entity.id
_entity.type
_entity.pdbx_description
1 polymer ?
#
loop_
_entity_poly.entity_id
_entity_poly.type
_entity_poly.pdbx_seq_one_letter_code
_entity_poly.pdbx_strand_id
1 'polypeptide(L)'
;MNIEELRKNIDAVDDEIIDLIAKRYELVKEVGKIKESSSAAVFVPEREKRIMERLCAKSSFPKEIVSAVFREIISGARLFEHPITISYDKNDIFAIIATLSKFGSCINLKGFHSATEAVEAAENSLNTYAVIRTPSTNTAHPAIDIITINNPSNNNQPLSYAVIGKKI
;
A
#
# COMPACT_ATOMS: atom_id res chain seq x y z
N MET A 1 -40.11 -2.64 9.05
CA MET A 1 -39.02 -2.88 8.10
C MET A 1 -38.67 -4.36 8.15
N ASN A 2 -38.68 -5.08 7.02
CA ASN A 2 -38.32 -6.50 6.95
C ASN A 2 -36.90 -6.70 6.38
N ILE A 3 -36.41 -7.94 6.36
CA ILE A 3 -35.05 -8.27 5.88
C ILE A 3 -34.85 -7.85 4.42
N GLU A 4 -35.85 -8.03 3.56
CA GLU A 4 -35.74 -7.68 2.14
C GLU A 4 -35.72 -6.17 1.91
N GLU A 5 -36.46 -5.40 2.71
CA GLU A 5 -36.38 -3.94 2.71
C GLU A 5 -35.03 -3.44 3.20
N LEU A 6 -34.44 -4.09 4.22
CA LEU A 6 -33.09 -3.76 4.68
C LEU A 6 -32.03 -4.07 3.61
N ARG A 7 -32.15 -5.20 2.91
CA ARG A 7 -31.25 -5.58 1.82
C ARG A 7 -31.29 -4.58 0.67
N LYS A 8 -32.48 -4.17 0.22
CA LYS A 8 -32.60 -3.13 -0.82
C LYS A 8 -31.94 -1.81 -0.42
N ASN A 9 -32.04 -1.44 0.84
CA ASN A 9 -31.38 -0.24 1.34
C ASN A 9 -29.86 -0.40 1.41
N ILE A 10 -29.35 -1.61 1.70
CA ILE A 10 -27.91 -1.92 1.63
C ILE A 10 -27.45 -1.82 0.18
N ASP A 11 -28.17 -2.43 -0.77
CA ASP A 11 -27.82 -2.38 -2.19
C ASP A 11 -27.72 -0.94 -2.70
N ALA A 12 -28.68 -0.08 -2.33
CA ALA A 12 -28.64 1.34 -2.68
C ALA A 12 -27.43 2.08 -2.08
N VAL A 13 -27.04 1.75 -0.85
CA VAL A 13 -25.83 2.31 -0.22
C VAL A 13 -24.57 1.79 -0.92
N ASP A 14 -24.53 0.52 -1.30
CA ASP A 14 -23.40 -0.08 -2.02
C ASP A 14 -23.20 0.58 -3.40
N ASP A 15 -24.29 0.89 -4.10
CA ASP A 15 -24.29 1.67 -5.35
C ASP A 15 -23.70 3.08 -5.12
N GLU A 16 -24.11 3.78 -4.06
CA GLU A 16 -23.52 5.08 -3.72
C GLU A 16 -22.02 4.97 -3.36
N ILE A 17 -21.62 3.90 -2.68
CA ILE A 17 -20.21 3.66 -2.32
C ILE A 17 -19.36 3.50 -3.59
N ILE A 18 -19.81 2.69 -4.56
CA ILE A 18 -19.01 2.46 -5.77
C ILE A 18 -18.91 3.73 -6.63
N ASP A 19 -19.97 4.54 -6.70
CA ASP A 19 -19.96 5.84 -7.38
C ASP A 19 -18.97 6.83 -6.73
N LEU A 20 -18.94 6.87 -5.39
CA LEU A 20 -18.00 7.70 -4.65
C LEU A 20 -16.55 7.24 -4.85
N ILE A 21 -16.29 5.93 -4.91
CA ILE A 21 -14.97 5.37 -5.22
C ILE A 21 -14.56 5.74 -6.65
N ALA A 22 -15.44 5.59 -7.63
CA ALA A 22 -15.18 5.95 -9.02
C ALA A 22 -14.82 7.45 -9.14
N LYS A 23 -15.62 8.33 -8.53
CA LYS A 23 -15.33 9.77 -8.46
C LYS A 23 -13.97 10.06 -7.82
N ARG A 24 -13.62 9.35 -6.74
CA ARG A 24 -12.29 9.48 -6.11
C ARG A 24 -11.18 9.08 -7.09
N TYR A 25 -11.36 8.03 -7.88
CA TYR A 25 -10.35 7.56 -8.81
C TYR A 25 -10.17 8.49 -10.00
N GLU A 26 -11.22 9.15 -10.49
CA GLU A 26 -11.08 10.22 -11.48
C GLU A 26 -10.19 11.37 -10.96
N LEU A 27 -10.34 11.77 -9.70
CA LEU A 27 -9.44 12.76 -9.08
C LEU A 27 -7.99 12.26 -8.98
N VAL A 28 -7.79 10.97 -8.73
CA VAL A 28 -6.44 10.37 -8.70
C VAL A 28 -5.82 10.37 -10.09
N LYS A 29 -6.58 10.08 -11.16
CA LYS A 29 -6.09 10.17 -12.54
C LYS A 29 -5.61 11.57 -12.88
N GLU A 30 -6.36 12.61 -12.50
CA GLU A 30 -5.94 13.99 -12.71
C GLU A 30 -4.65 14.34 -11.94
N VAL A 31 -4.51 13.84 -10.71
CA VAL A 31 -3.24 13.97 -9.95
C VAL A 31 -2.10 13.24 -10.66
N GLY A 32 -2.34 12.04 -11.19
CA GLY A 32 -1.37 11.26 -11.96
C GLY A 32 -0.85 12.00 -13.18
N LYS A 33 -1.75 12.59 -13.99
CA LYS A 33 -1.38 13.43 -15.16
C LYS A 33 -0.44 14.58 -14.78
N ILE A 34 -0.69 15.23 -13.65
CA ILE A 34 0.17 16.32 -13.16
C ILE A 34 1.55 15.78 -12.74
N LYS A 35 1.60 14.62 -12.08
CA LYS A 35 2.88 14.01 -11.64
C LYS A 35 3.73 13.49 -12.79
N GLU A 36 3.13 12.96 -13.86
CA GLU A 36 3.85 12.54 -15.06
C GLU A 36 4.71 13.68 -15.63
N SER A 37 4.18 14.91 -15.64
CA SER A 37 4.91 16.09 -16.11
C SER A 37 6.05 16.56 -15.19
N SER A 38 6.14 16.05 -13.95
CA SER A 38 7.09 16.51 -12.93
C SER A 38 8.08 15.44 -12.45
N SER A 39 8.05 14.22 -13.03
CA SER A 39 8.88 13.07 -12.58
C SER A 39 8.77 12.79 -11.07
N ALA A 40 7.65 13.15 -10.45
CA ALA A 40 7.44 12.98 -9.02
C ALA A 40 7.21 11.50 -8.67
N ALA A 41 7.63 11.08 -7.47
CA ALA A 41 7.39 9.72 -6.99
C ALA A 41 5.88 9.40 -6.91
N VAL A 42 5.51 8.21 -7.37
CA VAL A 42 4.12 7.71 -7.31
C VAL A 42 3.74 7.42 -5.86
N PHE A 43 4.63 6.76 -5.11
CA PHE A 43 4.42 6.45 -3.70
C PHE A 43 4.94 7.56 -2.78
N VAL A 44 4.03 8.15 -1.99
CA VAL A 44 4.35 9.17 -0.99
C VAL A 44 3.78 8.71 0.37
N PRO A 45 4.56 7.98 1.20
CA PRO A 45 4.05 7.35 2.42
C PRO A 45 3.40 8.34 3.40
N GLU A 46 3.97 9.53 3.54
CA GLU A 46 3.40 10.57 4.40
C GLU A 46 1.99 11.00 3.99
N ARG A 47 1.72 11.03 2.67
CA ARG A 47 0.40 11.40 2.17
C ARG A 47 -0.64 10.37 2.59
N GLU A 48 -0.30 9.08 2.48
CA GLU A 48 -1.18 7.98 2.89
C GLU A 48 -1.41 7.98 4.40
N LYS A 49 -0.36 8.21 5.19
CA LYS A 49 -0.46 8.35 6.65
C LYS A 49 -1.45 9.45 7.03
N ARG A 50 -1.34 10.64 6.41
CA ARG A 50 -2.28 11.75 6.64
C ARG A 50 -3.73 11.41 6.22
N ILE A 51 -3.93 10.64 5.15
CA ILE A 51 -5.27 10.17 4.76
C ILE A 51 -5.85 9.29 5.86
N MET A 52 -5.08 8.30 6.31
CA MET A 52 -5.52 7.33 7.31
C MET A 52 -5.84 8.01 8.64
N GLU A 53 -4.95 8.87 9.14
CA GLU A 53 -5.16 9.61 10.39
C GLU A 53 -6.44 10.44 10.33
N ARG A 54 -6.64 11.21 9.25
CA ARG A 54 -7.84 12.02 9.06
C ARG A 54 -9.12 11.18 9.02
N LEU A 55 -9.10 10.05 8.32
CA LEU A 55 -10.29 9.20 8.17
C LEU A 55 -10.61 8.43 9.46
N CYS A 56 -9.59 7.93 10.16
CA CYS A 56 -9.76 7.27 11.45
C CYS A 56 -10.30 8.25 12.50
N ALA A 57 -9.82 9.49 12.51
CA ALA A 57 -10.32 10.52 13.43
C ALA A 57 -11.76 10.95 13.13
N LYS A 58 -12.21 10.83 11.87
CA LYS A 58 -13.57 11.17 11.46
C LYS A 58 -14.58 10.04 11.70
N SER A 59 -14.11 8.80 11.69
CA SER A 59 -14.95 7.61 11.77
C SER A 59 -15.29 7.23 13.21
N SER A 60 -16.49 6.71 13.43
CA SER A 60 -16.86 6.03 14.69
C SER A 60 -16.45 4.56 14.72
N PHE A 61 -15.98 4.00 13.59
CA PHE A 61 -15.53 2.63 13.49
C PHE A 61 -14.11 2.42 14.07
N PRO A 62 -13.79 1.22 14.57
CA PRO A 62 -12.43 0.81 14.89
C PRO A 62 -11.43 1.17 13.77
N LYS A 63 -10.24 1.61 14.19
CA LYS A 63 -9.16 2.04 13.28
C LYS A 63 -8.80 0.95 12.28
N GLU A 64 -8.86 -0.30 12.70
CA GLU A 64 -8.53 -1.49 11.91
C GLU A 64 -9.47 -1.62 10.71
N ILE A 65 -10.77 -1.36 10.89
CA ILE A 65 -11.79 -1.42 9.84
C ILE A 65 -11.55 -0.30 8.82
N VAL A 66 -11.41 0.93 9.31
CA VAL A 66 -11.17 2.10 8.43
C VAL A 66 -9.88 1.91 7.63
N SER A 67 -8.82 1.45 8.29
CA SER A 67 -7.52 1.21 7.66
C SER A 67 -7.61 0.10 6.62
N ALA A 68 -8.33 -1.00 6.88
CA ALA A 68 -8.47 -2.10 5.93
C ALA A 68 -9.21 -1.66 4.67
N VAL A 69 -10.36 -0.99 4.81
CA VAL A 69 -11.18 -0.53 3.68
C VAL A 69 -10.42 0.50 2.84
N PHE A 70 -9.90 1.54 3.48
CA PHE A 70 -9.23 2.60 2.74
C PHE A 70 -7.86 2.20 2.20
N ARG A 71 -7.18 1.19 2.79
CA ARG A 71 -5.95 0.64 2.19
C ARG A 71 -6.26 0.03 0.83
N GLU A 72 -7.34 -0.75 0.68
CA GLU A 72 -7.69 -1.33 -0.61
C GLU A 72 -8.19 -0.27 -1.61
N ILE A 73 -8.96 0.74 -1.15
CA ILE A 73 -9.34 1.88 -1.99
C ILE A 73 -8.10 2.66 -2.47
N ILE A 74 -7.08 2.83 -1.63
CA ILE A 74 -5.82 3.47 -2.06
C ILE A 74 -5.04 2.53 -3.00
N SER A 75 -4.99 1.24 -2.68
CA SER A 75 -4.31 0.22 -3.49
C SER A 75 -4.84 0.19 -4.92
N GLY A 76 -6.17 0.08 -5.08
CA GLY A 76 -6.81 0.06 -6.40
C GLY A 76 -6.63 1.36 -7.17
N ALA A 77 -6.54 2.51 -6.49
CA ALA A 77 -6.28 3.79 -7.15
C ALA A 77 -4.93 3.81 -7.89
N ARG A 78 -3.92 3.09 -7.38
CA ARG A 78 -2.58 3.05 -8.00
C ARG A 78 -2.60 2.42 -9.39
N LEU A 79 -3.55 1.54 -9.69
CA LEU A 79 -3.73 0.96 -11.03
C LEU A 79 -4.03 2.03 -12.09
N PHE A 80 -4.66 3.13 -11.70
CA PHE A 80 -5.04 4.22 -12.61
C PHE A 80 -4.02 5.36 -12.67
N GLU A 81 -3.05 5.38 -11.76
CA GLU A 81 -1.94 6.33 -11.76
C GLU A 81 -0.74 5.68 -12.47
N HIS A 82 -0.02 4.80 -11.77
CA HIS A 82 0.97 3.91 -12.35
C HIS A 82 1.05 2.62 -11.52
N PRO A 83 0.95 1.43 -12.16
CA PRO A 83 1.11 0.16 -11.45
C PRO A 83 2.46 0.10 -10.73
N ILE A 84 2.41 -0.11 -9.41
CA ILE A 84 3.61 -0.27 -8.60
C ILE A 84 4.05 -1.73 -8.60
N THR A 85 5.35 -1.95 -8.65
CA THR A 85 5.97 -3.27 -8.49
C THR A 85 6.67 -3.33 -7.15
N ILE A 86 6.41 -4.39 -6.38
CA ILE A 86 7.11 -4.66 -5.14
C ILE A 86 8.08 -5.82 -5.35
N SER A 87 9.37 -5.55 -5.22
CA SER A 87 10.43 -6.56 -5.19
C SER A 87 10.65 -7.05 -3.76
N TYR A 88 10.88 -8.35 -3.58
CA TYR A 88 11.12 -8.95 -2.27
C TYR A 88 12.03 -10.17 -2.37
N ASP A 89 12.66 -10.54 -1.25
CA ASP A 89 13.40 -11.80 -1.13
C ASP A 89 12.42 -12.98 -1.01
N LYS A 90 12.46 -13.90 -1.97
CA LYS A 90 11.56 -15.05 -2.01
C LYS A 90 11.76 -16.03 -0.86
N ASN A 91 12.89 -15.95 -0.14
CA ASN A 91 13.15 -16.73 1.05
C ASN A 91 12.47 -16.13 2.30
N ASP A 92 11.95 -14.90 2.23
CA ASP A 92 11.24 -14.24 3.32
C ASP A 92 9.73 -14.11 3.02
N ILE A 93 8.97 -15.16 3.36
CA ILE A 93 7.52 -15.18 3.17
C ILE A 93 6.79 -14.06 3.94
N PHE A 94 7.36 -13.61 5.04
CA PHE A 94 6.78 -12.54 5.86
C PHE A 94 6.93 -11.17 5.20
N ALA A 95 7.86 -10.99 4.25
CA ALA A 95 7.95 -9.80 3.42
C ALA A 95 6.69 -9.61 2.56
N ILE A 96 6.07 -10.71 2.10
CA ILE A 96 4.81 -10.66 1.35
C ILE A 96 3.69 -10.14 2.27
N ILE A 97 3.62 -10.65 3.51
CA ILE A 97 2.63 -10.21 4.49
C ILE A 97 2.81 -8.72 4.80
N ALA A 98 4.05 -8.29 5.05
CA ALA A 98 4.38 -6.87 5.26
C ALA A 98 3.95 -6.03 4.06
N THR A 99 4.28 -6.48 2.85
CA THR A 99 3.91 -5.81 1.60
C THR A 99 2.39 -5.62 1.49
N LEU A 100 1.61 -6.69 1.62
CA LEU A 100 0.15 -6.61 1.52
C LEU A 100 -0.46 -5.75 2.64
N SER A 101 0.11 -5.78 3.84
CA SER A 101 -0.36 -4.96 4.96
C SER A 101 -0.25 -3.45 4.72
N LYS A 102 0.75 -3.04 3.93
CA LYS A 102 1.04 -1.65 3.60
C LYS A 102 0.41 -1.21 2.28
N PHE A 103 0.61 -2.00 1.22
CA PHE A 103 0.27 -1.61 -0.14
C PHE A 103 -1.09 -2.14 -0.59
N GLY A 104 -1.71 -3.07 0.14
CA GLY A 104 -2.95 -3.73 -0.29
C GLY A 104 -2.72 -4.71 -1.43
N SER A 105 -3.81 -5.17 -2.05
CA SER A 105 -3.79 -6.28 -3.01
C SER A 105 -3.50 -5.92 -4.47
N CYS A 106 -3.72 -4.67 -4.87
CA CYS A 106 -3.62 -4.23 -6.26
C CYS A 106 -2.17 -3.80 -6.62
N ILE A 107 -1.24 -4.75 -6.53
CA ILE A 107 0.20 -4.54 -6.79
C ILE A 107 0.81 -5.68 -7.59
N ASN A 108 1.92 -5.42 -8.28
CA ASN A 108 2.72 -6.46 -8.91
C ASN A 108 3.79 -6.96 -7.94
N LEU A 109 3.78 -8.24 -7.59
CA LEU A 109 4.81 -8.86 -6.74
C LEU A 109 5.89 -9.51 -7.62
N LYS A 110 7.16 -9.20 -7.35
CA LYS A 110 8.31 -9.82 -8.04
C LYS A 110 9.31 -10.37 -7.03
N GLY A 111 9.38 -11.69 -6.93
CA GLY A 111 10.33 -12.37 -6.04
C GLY A 111 11.73 -12.46 -6.64
N PHE A 112 12.74 -12.24 -5.80
CA PHE A 112 14.17 -12.35 -6.12
C PHE A 112 14.87 -13.34 -5.20
N HIS A 113 16.08 -13.77 -5.55
CA HIS A 113 16.80 -14.80 -4.80
C HIS A 113 17.52 -14.26 -3.56
N SER A 114 17.68 -12.94 -3.47
CA SER A 114 18.29 -12.26 -2.33
C SER A 114 17.69 -10.87 -2.11
N ALA A 115 17.83 -10.34 -0.89
CA ALA A 115 17.47 -8.96 -0.56
C ALA A 115 18.23 -7.93 -1.41
N THR A 116 19.50 -8.18 -1.75
CA THR A 116 20.31 -7.29 -2.58
C THR A 116 19.73 -7.15 -4.00
N GLU A 117 19.41 -8.26 -4.65
CA GLU A 117 18.77 -8.25 -5.98
C GLU A 117 17.42 -7.52 -5.97
N ALA A 118 16.63 -7.70 -4.90
CA ALA A 118 15.36 -7.00 -4.75
C ALA A 118 15.55 -5.48 -4.66
N VAL A 119 16.57 -5.02 -3.93
CA VAL A 119 16.90 -3.59 -3.80
C VAL A 119 17.42 -3.02 -5.11
N GLU A 120 18.34 -3.70 -5.78
CA GLU A 120 18.84 -3.28 -7.11
C GLU A 120 17.70 -3.13 -8.12
N ALA A 121 16.71 -4.04 -8.11
CA ALA A 121 15.55 -3.94 -8.98
C ALA A 121 14.67 -2.70 -8.68
N ALA A 122 14.58 -2.29 -7.41
CA ALA A 122 13.84 -1.10 -7.00
C ALA A 122 14.58 0.21 -7.35
N GLU A 123 15.90 0.21 -7.33
CA GLU A 123 16.70 1.38 -7.66
C GLU A 123 16.68 1.71 -9.16
N ASN A 124 16.56 0.67 -10.00
CA ASN A 124 16.59 0.82 -11.45
C ASN A 124 15.26 1.28 -12.06
N SER A 125 14.16 1.31 -11.30
CA SER A 125 12.82 1.63 -11.80
C SER A 125 12.08 2.60 -10.88
N LEU A 126 11.49 3.66 -11.43
CA LEU A 126 10.80 4.70 -10.67
C LEU A 126 9.56 4.20 -9.90
N ASN A 127 8.92 3.13 -10.39
CA ASN A 127 7.68 2.57 -9.84
C ASN A 127 7.90 1.21 -9.17
N THR A 128 9.16 0.84 -8.91
CA THR A 128 9.52 -0.38 -8.20
C THR A 128 10.03 -0.05 -6.81
N TYR A 129 9.52 -0.76 -5.80
CA TYR A 129 9.93 -0.61 -4.41
C TYR A 129 10.34 -1.98 -3.84
N ALA A 130 11.43 -2.03 -3.10
CA ALA A 130 11.87 -3.23 -2.41
C ALA A 130 11.31 -3.26 -1.00
N VAL A 131 10.80 -4.42 -0.58
CA VAL A 131 10.41 -4.70 0.82
C VAL A 131 11.34 -5.77 1.37
N ILE A 132 12.26 -5.36 2.25
CA ILE A 132 13.29 -6.24 2.81
C ILE A 132 13.32 -6.15 4.34
N ARG A 133 13.64 -7.25 5.02
CA ARG A 133 13.71 -7.31 6.48
C ARG A 133 14.83 -6.39 7.03
N THR A 134 14.64 -5.79 8.19
CA THR A 134 15.70 -5.11 8.96
C THR A 134 16.30 -6.08 10.00
N PRO A 135 17.63 -6.07 10.31
CA PRO A 135 18.61 -5.02 10.05
C PRO A 135 19.49 -5.31 8.82
N SER A 136 19.05 -6.14 7.87
CA SER A 136 19.79 -6.45 6.62
C SER A 136 20.14 -5.23 5.75
N THR A 137 19.87 -4.01 6.23
CA THR A 137 20.38 -2.73 5.75
C THR A 137 21.91 -2.63 5.95
N ASN A 138 22.67 -3.54 5.34
CA ASN A 138 23.98 -3.18 4.78
C ASN A 138 23.81 -2.61 3.36
N THR A 139 22.60 -2.13 3.06
CA THR A 139 22.25 -1.41 1.85
C THR A 139 22.56 0.05 2.07
N ALA A 140 23.35 0.67 1.19
CA ALA A 140 23.79 2.06 1.27
C ALA A 140 22.65 3.11 1.16
N HIS A 141 21.39 2.70 1.31
CA HIS A 141 20.21 3.46 0.90
C HIS A 141 19.20 3.61 2.05
N PRO A 142 18.71 4.83 2.32
CA PRO A 142 17.75 5.09 3.40
C PRO A 142 16.38 4.51 3.04
N ALA A 143 15.70 3.95 4.04
CA ALA A 143 14.33 3.49 3.90
C ALA A 143 13.39 4.69 3.69
N ILE A 144 12.51 4.59 2.68
CA ILE A 144 11.43 5.55 2.40
C ILE A 144 10.31 5.40 3.43
N ASP A 145 10.09 4.18 3.92
CA ASP A 145 9.12 3.86 4.96
C ASP A 145 9.52 2.57 5.71
N ILE A 146 8.95 2.37 6.90
CA ILE A 146 9.13 1.16 7.70
C ILE A 146 7.78 0.50 7.95
N ILE A 147 7.69 -0.79 7.63
CA ILE A 147 6.52 -1.62 7.89
C ILE A 147 6.83 -2.50 9.08
N THR A 148 5.93 -2.55 10.06
CA THR A 148 6.03 -3.45 11.20
C THR A 148 4.84 -4.39 11.21
N ILE A 149 5.11 -5.69 11.26
CA ILE A 149 4.09 -6.73 11.38
C ILE A 149 4.30 -7.55 12.65
N ASN A 150 3.21 -8.10 13.17
CA ASN A 150 3.28 -9.06 14.26
C ASN A 150 3.92 -10.36 13.76
N ASN A 151 4.85 -10.91 14.54
CA ASN A 151 5.49 -12.18 14.22
C ASN A 151 4.68 -13.33 14.81
N PRO A 152 4.03 -14.17 13.98
CA PRO A 152 3.24 -15.29 14.48
C PRO A 152 4.11 -16.45 15.00
N SER A 153 5.41 -16.47 14.71
CA SER A 153 6.27 -17.64 14.95
C SER A 153 7.22 -17.51 16.13
N ASN A 154 7.40 -16.32 16.71
CA ASN A 154 8.42 -16.13 17.75
C ASN A 154 8.01 -15.07 18.79
N ASN A 155 7.46 -15.51 19.93
CA ASN A 155 7.22 -14.72 21.15
C ASN A 155 6.62 -13.31 20.95
N ASN A 156 5.84 -13.10 19.89
CA ASN A 156 5.29 -11.81 19.49
C ASN A 156 6.31 -10.68 19.24
N GLN A 157 7.60 -10.98 19.04
CA GLN A 157 8.57 -9.93 18.69
C GLN A 157 8.27 -9.41 17.28
N PRO A 158 7.94 -8.12 17.10
CA PRO A 158 7.53 -7.59 15.81
C PRO A 158 8.65 -7.72 14.76
N LEU A 159 8.26 -8.03 13.52
CA LEU A 159 9.16 -8.00 12.37
C LEU A 159 9.06 -6.65 11.69
N SER A 160 10.22 -6.07 11.37
CA SER A 160 10.31 -4.79 10.67
C SER A 160 10.91 -4.96 9.28
N TYR A 161 10.32 -4.25 8.32
CA TYR A 161 10.70 -4.26 6.91
C TYR A 161 10.91 -2.84 6.43
N ALA A 162 12.02 -2.62 5.72
CA ALA A 162 12.29 -1.37 5.04
C ALA A 162 11.65 -1.38 3.66
N VAL A 163 11.00 -0.26 3.31
CA VAL A 163 10.59 0.05 1.94
C VAL A 163 11.68 0.90 1.31
N ILE A 164 12.31 0.41 0.25
CA ILE A 164 13.38 1.10 -0.49
C ILE A 164 12.89 1.35 -1.91
N GLY A 165 13.26 2.48 -2.50
CA GLY A 165 12.92 2.82 -3.89
C GLY A 165 14.03 3.63 -4.53
N LYS A 166 13.83 4.00 -5.79
CA LYS A 166 14.79 4.80 -6.55
C LYS A 166 15.11 6.14 -5.87
N LYS A 167 16.39 6.49 -5.84
CA LYS A 167 16.89 7.79 -5.39
C LYS A 167 16.51 8.85 -6.43
N ILE A 168 15.71 9.85 -6.01
CA ILE A 168 15.38 11.03 -6.80
C ILE A 168 16.32 12.16 -6.40
#